data_AF-A0A323TSC8-F1
#
_entry.id   AF-A0A323TSC8-F1
#
_cell.length_a   1.000
_cell.length_b   1.000
_cell.length_c   1.000
_cell.angle_alpha   90.00
_cell.angle_beta   90.00
_cell.angle_gamma   90.00
#
_symmetry.space_group_name_H-M   'P 1'
#
loop_
_entity.id
_entity.type
_entity.pdbx_description
1 polymer ?
#
loop_
_entity_poly.entity_id
_entity_poly.type
_entity_poly.pdbx_seq_one_letter_code
_entity_poly.pdbx_strand_id
1 'polypeptide(L)'
;LVIYSPNADDEVNKIIPAFEKATGIKVILQSMGSGDVLARISAEKENPQADINWGAISMGVLATTPDLWESYTSENEKNVPDAYKNTTGFFTNYKLDGSAALLVNKDVFAKLGLDPEKFTGYKDLLWPELKGKIAMGDPTASSSAIAELTNMLLVMGEKPYDEKAWEFVEKFVGQLDGTILSSSSQIYKATADGEYAVGVTYENPAVTLLQDGATNLKLVYPDEGAVWLPGAAAIVKNAPHMENAKKFIDFLISDEGQKIVAETSTRPVNTAIKNTSEFIKPFDEIKVAYEDIPYCAEHRKEWQERWTNILTK
;
A
#
# COMPACT_ATOMS: atom_id res chain seq x y z
N LEU A 1 -12.21 20.98 -13.05
CA LEU A 1 -11.18 19.92 -12.98
C LEU A 1 -11.90 18.60 -12.88
N VAL A 2 -11.64 17.65 -13.76
CA VAL A 2 -12.26 16.32 -13.80
C VAL A 2 -11.23 15.30 -13.34
N ILE A 3 -11.54 14.54 -12.28
CA ILE A 3 -10.64 13.55 -11.69
C ILE A 3 -11.28 12.18 -11.77
N TYR A 4 -10.55 11.21 -12.32
CA TYR A 4 -10.90 9.79 -12.22
C TYR A 4 -10.08 9.17 -11.10
N SER A 5 -10.72 8.46 -10.17
CA SER A 5 -10.04 7.93 -8.99
C SER A 5 -10.66 6.62 -8.49
N PRO A 6 -9.83 5.65 -8.03
CA PRO A 6 -10.27 4.49 -7.28
C PRO A 6 -10.11 4.67 -5.76
N ASN A 7 -9.69 5.83 -5.29
CA ASN A 7 -9.42 6.05 -3.87
C ASN A 7 -10.70 5.95 -3.04
N ALA A 8 -10.50 5.55 -1.78
CA ALA A 8 -11.59 5.42 -0.82
C ALA A 8 -12.22 6.79 -0.50
N ASP A 9 -13.50 6.76 -0.13
CA ASP A 9 -14.29 7.95 0.17
C ASP A 9 -13.65 8.82 1.27
N ASP A 10 -13.00 8.24 2.29
CA ASP A 10 -12.34 9.01 3.35
C ASP A 10 -11.29 9.99 2.81
N GLU A 11 -10.44 9.50 1.91
CA GLU A 11 -9.37 10.31 1.32
C GLU A 11 -9.95 11.38 0.37
N VAL A 12 -10.90 10.98 -0.47
CA VAL A 12 -11.48 11.85 -1.48
C VAL A 12 -12.31 12.97 -0.84
N ASN A 13 -13.09 12.65 0.21
CA ASN A 13 -13.94 13.60 0.92
C ASN A 13 -13.15 14.60 1.79
N LYS A 14 -11.87 14.35 2.06
CA LYS A 14 -11.00 15.29 2.77
C LYS A 14 -10.19 16.16 1.80
N ILE A 15 -9.56 15.57 0.79
CA ILE A 15 -8.66 16.28 -0.13
C ILE A 15 -9.42 17.20 -1.09
N ILE A 16 -10.51 16.74 -1.71
CA ILE A 16 -11.23 17.55 -2.71
C ILE A 16 -11.76 18.86 -2.10
N PRO A 17 -12.53 18.85 -0.99
CA PRO A 17 -13.04 20.09 -0.42
C PRO A 17 -11.95 21.07 0.01
N ALA A 18 -10.82 20.55 0.51
CA ALA A 18 -9.68 21.38 0.86
C ALA A 18 -9.05 22.04 -0.37
N PHE A 19 -8.84 21.28 -1.45
CA PHE A 19 -8.35 21.82 -2.72
C PHE A 19 -9.30 22.88 -3.30
N GLU A 20 -10.61 22.59 -3.33
CA GLU A 20 -11.61 23.54 -3.83
C GLU A 20 -11.61 24.83 -3.00
N LYS A 21 -11.46 24.72 -1.68
CA LYS A 21 -11.39 25.86 -0.77
C LYS A 21 -10.12 26.67 -0.97
N ALA A 22 -8.97 26.02 -1.15
CA ALA A 22 -7.67 26.67 -1.32
C ALA A 22 -7.55 27.39 -2.66
N THR A 23 -8.19 26.87 -3.72
CA THR A 23 -7.95 27.33 -5.10
C THR A 23 -9.17 27.95 -5.78
N GLY A 24 -10.38 27.73 -5.25
CA GLY A 24 -11.64 28.06 -5.93
C GLY A 24 -11.98 27.18 -7.14
N ILE A 25 -11.14 26.19 -7.47
CA ILE A 25 -11.34 25.31 -8.62
C ILE A 25 -12.31 24.19 -8.22
N LYS A 26 -13.41 24.05 -8.98
CA LYS A 26 -14.36 22.95 -8.78
C LYS A 26 -13.87 21.63 -9.36
N VAL A 27 -14.06 20.57 -8.58
CA VAL A 27 -13.71 19.19 -8.93
C VAL A 27 -14.97 18.42 -9.27
N ILE A 28 -14.95 17.78 -10.44
CA ILE A 28 -15.92 16.77 -10.85
C ILE A 28 -15.20 15.43 -10.70
N LEU A 29 -15.54 14.70 -9.64
CA LEU A 29 -15.01 13.37 -9.40
C LEU A 29 -15.83 12.32 -10.17
N GLN A 30 -15.14 11.38 -10.80
CA GLN A 30 -15.70 10.10 -11.23
C GLN A 30 -14.98 8.99 -10.47
N SER A 31 -15.65 8.44 -9.46
CA SER A 31 -15.12 7.32 -8.67
C SER A 31 -15.40 6.00 -9.39
N MET A 32 -14.35 5.22 -9.65
CA MET A 32 -14.42 3.91 -10.31
C MET A 32 -13.19 3.06 -10.00
N GLY A 33 -13.24 1.76 -10.21
CA GLY A 33 -12.11 0.87 -9.93
C GLY A 33 -10.88 1.19 -10.79
N SER A 34 -9.67 0.86 -10.32
CA SER A 34 -8.41 1.23 -11.00
C SER A 34 -8.33 0.75 -12.45
N GLY A 35 -8.85 -0.46 -12.73
CA GLY A 35 -8.93 -0.99 -14.09
C GLY A 35 -9.87 -0.19 -14.98
N ASP A 36 -11.01 0.25 -14.45
CA ASP A 36 -11.97 1.08 -15.17
C ASP A 36 -11.42 2.48 -15.43
N VAL A 37 -10.72 3.08 -14.45
CA VAL A 37 -10.01 4.36 -14.62
C VAL A 37 -9.06 4.28 -15.82
N LEU A 38 -8.21 3.24 -15.86
CA LEU A 38 -7.22 3.06 -16.92
C LEU A 38 -7.86 2.75 -18.27
N ALA A 39 -8.84 1.85 -18.30
CA ALA A 39 -9.56 1.49 -19.52
C ALA A 39 -10.26 2.71 -20.12
N ARG A 40 -10.89 3.54 -19.27
CA ARG A 40 -11.59 4.74 -19.71
C ARG A 40 -10.65 5.82 -20.22
N ILE A 41 -9.55 6.12 -19.52
CA ILE A 41 -8.53 7.06 -20.01
C ILE A 41 -7.95 6.58 -21.35
N SER A 42 -7.66 5.29 -21.47
CA SER A 42 -7.15 4.72 -22.73
C SER A 42 -8.17 4.83 -23.87
N ALA A 43 -9.47 4.64 -23.59
CA ALA A 43 -10.53 4.76 -24.60
C ALA A 43 -10.77 6.22 -25.01
N GLU A 44 -10.58 7.16 -24.07
CA GLU A 44 -10.76 8.61 -24.28
C GLU A 44 -9.50 9.30 -24.82
N LYS A 45 -8.41 8.57 -25.14
CA LYS A 45 -7.09 9.16 -25.44
C LYS A 45 -7.06 10.18 -26.59
N GLU A 46 -7.92 10.01 -27.60
CA GLU A 46 -8.03 10.92 -28.75
C GLU A 46 -8.84 12.20 -28.42
N ASN A 47 -9.63 12.17 -27.34
CA ASN A 47 -10.41 13.30 -26.83
C ASN A 47 -10.59 13.19 -25.29
N PRO A 48 -9.54 13.45 -24.50
CA PRO A 48 -9.53 13.19 -23.06
C PRO A 48 -10.65 13.94 -22.32
N GLN A 49 -11.38 13.22 -21.47
CA GLN A 49 -12.43 13.82 -20.61
C GLN A 49 -11.94 14.06 -19.18
N ALA A 50 -11.00 13.24 -18.71
CA ALA A 50 -10.34 13.42 -17.42
C ALA A 50 -9.12 14.34 -17.53
N ASP A 51 -8.87 15.09 -16.46
CA ASP A 51 -7.64 15.84 -16.28
C ASP A 51 -6.58 15.04 -15.51
N ILE A 52 -7.02 14.22 -14.54
CA ILE A 52 -6.14 13.52 -13.59
C ILE A 52 -6.60 12.08 -13.41
N ASN A 53 -5.65 11.15 -13.45
CA ASN A 53 -5.76 9.85 -12.83
C ASN A 53 -5.17 9.94 -11.41
N TRP A 54 -6.03 9.85 -10.39
CA TRP A 54 -5.60 9.91 -9.00
C TRP A 54 -5.77 8.55 -8.34
N GLY A 55 -4.70 7.75 -8.25
CA GLY A 55 -4.66 6.49 -7.51
C GLY A 55 -4.66 5.21 -8.36
N ALA A 56 -4.88 5.27 -9.69
CA ALA A 56 -4.80 4.11 -10.57
C ALA A 56 -3.48 4.05 -11.37
N ILE A 57 -2.40 4.64 -10.85
CA ILE A 57 -1.09 4.69 -11.52
C ILE A 57 -0.08 3.82 -10.76
N SER A 58 0.74 3.10 -11.53
CA SER A 58 1.92 2.37 -11.03
C SER A 58 3.02 2.33 -12.10
N MET A 59 4.22 1.89 -11.74
CA MET A 59 5.32 1.70 -12.71
C MET A 59 4.93 0.78 -13.88
N GLY A 60 4.16 -0.29 -13.62
CA GLY A 60 3.69 -1.20 -14.68
C GLY A 60 2.70 -0.56 -15.64
N VAL A 61 1.85 0.34 -15.13
CA VAL A 61 0.95 1.15 -15.97
C VAL A 61 1.77 2.06 -16.89
N LEU A 62 2.75 2.77 -16.34
CA LEU A 62 3.60 3.65 -17.12
C LEU A 62 4.37 2.89 -18.22
N ALA A 63 4.95 1.74 -17.88
CA ALA A 63 5.71 0.93 -18.84
C ALA A 63 4.86 0.47 -20.05
N THR A 64 3.55 0.33 -19.87
CA THR A 64 2.63 -0.16 -20.91
C THR A 64 1.83 0.95 -21.59
N THR A 65 1.68 2.11 -20.96
CA THR A 65 0.87 3.24 -21.46
C THR A 65 1.55 4.61 -21.33
N PRO A 66 2.85 4.75 -21.69
CA PRO A 66 3.59 6.00 -21.45
C PRO A 66 3.03 7.19 -22.24
N ASP A 67 2.33 6.92 -23.34
CA ASP A 67 1.73 7.93 -24.22
C ASP A 67 0.44 8.56 -23.68
N LEU A 68 -0.13 8.03 -22.59
CA LEU A 68 -1.36 8.53 -21.97
C LEU A 68 -1.12 9.64 -20.93
N TRP A 69 0.13 9.85 -20.51
CA TRP A 69 0.45 10.71 -19.36
C TRP A 69 1.20 11.98 -19.79
N GLU A 70 0.84 13.11 -19.17
CA GLU A 70 1.56 14.37 -19.36
C GLU A 70 2.79 14.40 -18.45
N SER A 71 3.91 14.91 -18.96
CA SER A 71 5.09 15.09 -18.12
C SER A 71 4.92 16.32 -17.24
N TYR A 72 4.99 16.12 -15.92
CA TYR A 72 4.92 17.18 -14.95
C TYR A 72 5.53 16.76 -13.61
N THR A 73 6.37 17.63 -13.05
CA THR A 73 6.98 17.47 -11.73
C THR A 73 6.68 18.70 -10.91
N SER A 74 6.01 18.51 -9.77
CA SER A 74 5.73 19.59 -8.82
C SER A 74 7.01 20.11 -8.17
N GLU A 75 7.04 21.40 -7.81
CA GLU A 75 8.10 21.95 -6.97
C GLU A 75 8.12 21.37 -5.54
N ASN A 76 7.00 20.78 -5.10
CA ASN A 76 6.87 20.16 -3.78
C ASN A 76 7.58 18.79 -3.69
N GLU A 77 8.03 18.22 -4.80
CA GLU A 77 8.86 16.98 -4.80
C GLU A 77 10.18 17.14 -4.02
N LYS A 78 10.62 18.38 -3.78
CA LYS A 78 11.76 18.65 -2.88
C LYS A 78 11.53 18.17 -1.44
N ASN A 79 10.27 18.01 -1.02
CA ASN A 79 9.86 17.56 0.31
C ASN A 79 9.65 16.03 0.38
N VAL A 80 9.69 15.34 -0.76
CA VAL A 80 9.52 13.88 -0.83
C VAL A 80 10.88 13.21 -0.62
N PRO A 81 10.99 12.16 0.21
CA PRO A 81 12.25 11.42 0.37
C PRO A 81 12.75 10.81 -0.93
N ASP A 82 14.06 10.72 -1.13
CA ASP A 82 14.66 10.22 -2.38
C ASP A 82 14.12 8.85 -2.83
N ALA A 83 13.82 7.97 -1.87
CA ALA A 83 13.25 6.64 -2.15
C ALA A 83 11.83 6.66 -2.75
N TYR A 84 11.10 7.78 -2.61
CA TYR A 84 9.72 7.94 -3.07
C TYR A 84 9.55 9.07 -4.08
N LYS A 85 10.63 9.75 -4.49
CA LYS A 85 10.55 10.82 -5.49
C LYS A 85 10.04 10.30 -6.83
N ASN A 86 9.34 11.16 -7.55
CA ASN A 86 9.06 10.94 -8.96
C ASN A 86 10.37 10.92 -9.78
N THR A 87 10.81 9.73 -10.18
CA THR A 87 11.98 9.54 -11.06
C THR A 87 11.61 9.46 -12.55
N THR A 88 10.32 9.39 -12.87
CA THR A 88 9.84 9.17 -14.24
C THR A 88 9.46 10.45 -14.96
N GLY A 89 9.16 11.51 -14.21
CA GLY A 89 8.66 12.78 -14.74
C GLY A 89 7.17 12.76 -15.11
N PHE A 90 6.44 11.70 -14.78
CA PHE A 90 5.02 11.54 -15.14
C PHE A 90 4.07 11.36 -13.96
N PHE A 91 4.50 10.74 -12.86
CA PHE A 91 3.61 10.47 -11.74
C PHE A 91 4.13 11.04 -10.43
N THR A 92 3.22 11.61 -9.66
CA THR A 92 3.47 12.18 -8.34
C THR A 92 3.01 11.18 -7.28
N ASN A 93 3.96 10.66 -6.50
CA ASN A 93 3.62 9.87 -5.33
C ASN A 93 3.02 10.80 -4.27
N TYR A 94 1.87 10.45 -3.71
CA TYR A 94 1.15 11.35 -2.79
C TYR A 94 0.82 10.73 -1.44
N LYS A 95 0.85 9.40 -1.34
CA LYS A 95 0.67 8.66 -0.10
C LYS A 95 1.56 7.43 -0.08
N LEU A 96 1.69 6.85 1.09
CA LEU A 96 2.43 5.63 1.36
C LEU A 96 1.50 4.63 2.05
N ASP A 97 1.34 3.46 1.43
CA ASP A 97 0.55 2.34 1.92
C ASP A 97 1.50 1.27 2.49
N GLY A 98 1.45 1.05 3.81
CA GLY A 98 2.36 0.14 4.51
C GLY A 98 2.07 -1.32 4.21
N SER A 99 2.98 -2.00 3.51
CA SER A 99 2.87 -3.40 3.11
C SER A 99 3.27 -4.41 4.17
N ALA A 100 3.74 -3.95 5.34
CA ALA A 100 4.25 -4.80 6.41
C ALA A 100 3.47 -4.59 7.70
N ALA A 101 2.27 -5.17 7.75
CA ALA A 101 1.39 -5.07 8.90
C ALA A 101 1.00 -6.46 9.37
N LEU A 102 1.69 -6.91 10.42
CA LEU A 102 1.34 -8.13 11.12
C LEU A 102 0.27 -7.78 12.16
N LEU A 103 -0.98 -8.11 11.86
CA LEU A 103 -2.12 -7.87 12.73
C LEU A 103 -2.26 -9.03 13.71
N VAL A 104 -1.97 -8.79 14.98
CA VAL A 104 -2.06 -9.79 16.05
C VAL A 104 -3.42 -9.71 16.75
N ASN A 105 -4.09 -10.84 16.91
CA ASN A 105 -5.25 -10.98 17.79
C ASN A 105 -4.81 -11.45 19.19
N LYS A 106 -4.89 -10.54 20.16
CA LYS A 106 -4.42 -10.75 21.54
C LYS A 106 -5.21 -11.84 22.27
N ASP A 107 -6.50 -12.00 21.98
CA ASP A 107 -7.33 -13.01 22.62
C ASP A 107 -6.98 -14.42 22.13
N VAL A 108 -6.68 -14.55 20.83
CA VAL A 108 -6.21 -15.83 20.27
C VAL A 108 -4.81 -16.15 20.78
N PHE A 109 -3.91 -15.18 20.86
CA PHE A 109 -2.58 -15.35 21.47
C PHE A 109 -2.67 -15.88 22.90
N ALA A 110 -3.53 -15.27 23.73
CA ALA A 110 -3.75 -15.73 25.11
C ALA A 110 -4.24 -17.18 25.17
N LYS A 111 -5.16 -17.59 24.27
CA LYS A 111 -5.63 -18.99 24.17
C LYS A 111 -4.54 -19.96 23.75
N LEU A 112 -3.57 -19.52 22.95
CA LEU A 112 -2.41 -20.30 22.54
C LEU A 112 -1.28 -20.30 23.59
N GLY A 113 -1.42 -19.55 24.70
CA GLY A 113 -0.36 -19.40 25.70
C GLY A 113 0.79 -18.50 25.24
N LEU A 114 0.57 -17.68 24.21
CA LEU A 114 1.54 -16.76 23.65
C LEU A 114 1.38 -15.36 24.24
N ASP A 115 2.49 -14.65 24.32
CA ASP A 115 2.54 -13.24 24.73
C ASP A 115 2.63 -12.35 23.47
N PRO A 116 1.62 -11.53 23.16
CA PRO A 116 1.63 -10.66 21.98
C PRO A 116 2.72 -9.58 22.05
N GLU A 117 3.32 -9.32 23.22
CA GLU A 117 4.46 -8.41 23.35
C GLU A 117 5.78 -9.01 22.87
N LYS A 118 5.86 -10.33 22.74
CA LYS A 118 7.05 -11.02 22.22
C LYS A 118 7.05 -11.21 20.72
N PHE A 119 5.92 -10.95 20.05
CA PHE A 119 5.79 -11.08 18.61
C PHE A 119 6.19 -9.74 17.97
N THR A 120 7.37 -9.70 17.35
CA THR A 120 7.97 -8.47 16.87
C THR A 120 8.28 -8.48 15.37
N GLY A 121 8.15 -9.61 14.68
CA GLY A 121 8.35 -9.62 13.24
C GLY A 121 8.18 -10.94 12.53
N TYR A 122 8.75 -11.02 11.32
CA TYR A 122 8.53 -12.13 10.41
C TYR A 122 9.06 -13.45 10.97
N LYS A 123 10.20 -13.43 11.70
CA LYS A 123 10.73 -14.66 12.33
C LYS A 123 9.72 -15.33 13.26
N ASP A 124 8.89 -14.56 13.94
CA ASP A 124 7.94 -15.07 14.92
C ASP A 124 6.73 -15.77 14.27
N LEU A 125 6.49 -15.56 12.97
CA LEU A 125 5.53 -16.34 12.20
C LEU A 125 5.87 -17.85 12.17
N LEU A 126 7.13 -18.19 12.47
CA LEU A 126 7.61 -19.58 12.53
C LEU A 126 7.44 -20.23 13.91
N TRP A 127 6.81 -19.55 14.89
CA TRP A 127 6.50 -20.18 16.17
C TRP A 127 5.57 -21.39 15.99
N PRO A 128 5.89 -22.56 16.58
CA PRO A 128 5.10 -23.78 16.38
C PRO A 128 3.60 -23.63 16.71
N GLU A 129 3.28 -22.80 17.71
CA GLU A 129 1.92 -22.53 18.17
C GLU A 129 1.05 -21.81 17.13
N LEU A 130 1.67 -21.14 16.15
CA LEU A 130 0.99 -20.43 15.08
C LEU A 130 0.65 -21.29 13.86
N LYS A 131 1.04 -22.58 13.84
CA LYS A 131 0.75 -23.46 12.72
C LYS A 131 -0.76 -23.58 12.47
N GLY A 132 -1.20 -23.25 11.25
CA GLY A 132 -2.62 -23.20 10.86
C GLY A 132 -3.42 -22.07 11.52
N LYS A 133 -2.74 -21.08 12.12
CA LYS A 133 -3.33 -19.92 12.82
C LYS A 133 -2.91 -18.58 12.25
N ILE A 134 -2.34 -18.58 11.05
CA ILE A 134 -1.94 -17.36 10.34
C ILE A 134 -2.86 -17.17 9.14
N ALA A 135 -3.50 -16.01 9.06
CA ALA A 135 -4.25 -15.56 7.91
C ALA A 135 -3.30 -14.91 6.90
N MET A 136 -3.18 -15.53 5.73
CA MET A 136 -2.44 -15.02 4.59
C MET A 136 -3.28 -15.22 3.32
N GLY A 137 -3.17 -14.28 2.39
CA GLY A 137 -3.85 -14.37 1.09
C GLY A 137 -2.98 -15.06 0.04
N ASP A 138 -3.57 -15.40 -1.09
CA ASP A 138 -2.80 -15.84 -2.27
C ASP A 138 -2.12 -14.63 -2.94
N PRO A 139 -0.78 -14.55 -3.06
CA PRO A 139 -0.07 -13.49 -3.77
C PRO A 139 -0.46 -13.34 -5.25
N THR A 140 -1.11 -14.32 -5.86
CA THR A 140 -1.63 -14.23 -7.23
C THR A 140 -2.94 -13.44 -7.31
N ALA A 141 -3.68 -13.31 -6.20
CA ALA A 141 -5.02 -12.71 -6.15
C ALA A 141 -5.16 -11.56 -5.14
N SER A 142 -4.32 -11.50 -4.10
CA SER A 142 -4.37 -10.50 -3.04
C SER A 142 -3.20 -9.52 -3.14
N SER A 143 -3.53 -8.23 -3.17
CA SER A 143 -2.55 -7.15 -3.19
C SER A 143 -1.71 -7.08 -1.91
N SER A 144 -2.28 -7.38 -0.74
CA SER A 144 -1.51 -7.41 0.51
C SER A 144 -0.59 -8.63 0.55
N ALA A 145 -1.06 -9.78 0.05
CA ALA A 145 -0.25 -10.99 0.03
C ALA A 145 0.99 -10.87 -0.87
N ILE A 146 0.86 -10.26 -2.05
CA ILE A 146 2.04 -10.02 -2.90
C ILE A 146 3.00 -9.01 -2.29
N ALA A 147 2.50 -7.96 -1.63
CA ALA A 147 3.34 -6.95 -1.00
C ALA A 147 4.08 -7.48 0.24
N GLU A 148 3.44 -8.36 1.01
CA GLU A 148 4.06 -9.06 2.14
C GLU A 148 5.09 -10.10 1.66
N LEU A 149 4.81 -10.80 0.54
CA LEU A 149 5.79 -11.68 -0.08
C LEU A 149 7.04 -10.91 -0.53
N THR A 150 6.89 -9.79 -1.24
CA THR A 150 8.05 -8.98 -1.68
C THR A 150 8.82 -8.41 -0.51
N ASN A 151 8.13 -7.98 0.57
CA ASN A 151 8.79 -7.53 1.78
C ASN A 151 9.58 -8.68 2.46
N MET A 152 9.00 -9.87 2.63
CA MET A 152 9.73 -11.01 3.20
C MET A 152 10.96 -11.34 2.36
N LEU A 153 10.84 -11.34 1.03
CA LEU A 153 11.96 -11.57 0.13
C LEU A 153 13.05 -10.49 0.26
N LEU A 154 12.66 -9.23 0.52
CA LEU A 154 13.60 -8.13 0.74
C LEU A 154 14.40 -8.26 2.04
N VAL A 155 13.75 -8.68 3.14
CA VAL A 155 14.32 -8.52 4.50
C VAL A 155 14.73 -9.80 5.21
N MET A 156 14.31 -10.97 4.72
CA MET A 156 14.55 -12.26 5.38
C MET A 156 15.76 -13.04 4.82
N GLY A 157 16.36 -12.55 3.75
CA GLY A 157 17.58 -13.10 3.15
C GLY A 157 18.88 -12.59 3.77
N GLU A 158 20.01 -13.06 3.24
CA GLU A 158 21.32 -12.43 3.49
C GLU A 158 21.50 -11.19 2.59
N LYS A 159 20.83 -11.22 1.43
CA LYS A 159 20.68 -10.13 0.46
C LYS A 159 19.23 -10.04 0.00
N PRO A 160 18.78 -8.86 -0.46
CA PRO A 160 17.45 -8.71 -1.05
C PRO A 160 17.16 -9.79 -2.11
N TYR A 161 16.01 -10.44 -1.96
CA TYR A 161 15.42 -11.40 -2.92
C TYR A 161 16.26 -12.66 -3.19
N ASP A 162 17.17 -13.02 -2.28
CA ASP A 162 18.03 -14.19 -2.44
C ASP A 162 17.33 -15.52 -2.06
N GLU A 163 18.04 -16.63 -2.27
CA GLU A 163 17.54 -17.97 -1.93
C GLU A 163 17.31 -18.16 -0.43
N LYS A 164 18.03 -17.43 0.44
CA LYS A 164 17.82 -17.50 1.90
C LYS A 164 16.47 -16.90 2.29
N ALA A 165 16.05 -15.84 1.63
CA ALA A 165 14.72 -15.28 1.81
C ALA A 165 13.64 -16.28 1.36
N TRP A 166 13.87 -16.99 0.26
CA TRP A 166 12.97 -18.05 -0.19
C TRP A 166 12.94 -19.28 0.74
N GLU A 167 14.06 -19.67 1.36
CA GLU A 167 14.09 -20.70 2.41
C GLU A 167 13.21 -20.30 3.62
N PHE A 168 13.18 -18.99 3.96
CA PHE A 168 12.27 -18.49 4.97
C PHE A 168 10.81 -18.58 4.51
N VAL A 169 10.51 -18.12 3.28
CA VAL A 169 9.15 -18.19 2.70
C VAL A 169 8.65 -19.63 2.66
N GLU A 170 9.49 -20.62 2.32
CA GLU A 170 9.09 -22.04 2.33
C GLU A 170 8.70 -22.53 3.73
N LYS A 171 9.45 -22.14 4.77
CA LYS A 171 9.09 -22.45 6.16
C LYS A 171 7.80 -21.74 6.58
N PHE A 172 7.63 -20.49 6.17
CA PHE A 172 6.43 -19.71 6.45
C PHE A 172 5.19 -20.31 5.79
N VAL A 173 5.27 -20.71 4.51
CA VAL A 173 4.17 -21.41 3.84
C VAL A 173 3.81 -22.70 4.56
N GLY A 174 4.80 -23.45 5.07
CA GLY A 174 4.56 -24.62 5.92
C GLY A 174 3.80 -24.33 7.22
N GLN A 175 3.91 -23.10 7.76
CA GLN A 175 3.15 -22.66 8.93
C GLN A 175 1.70 -22.34 8.63
N LEU A 176 1.35 -22.04 7.38
CA LEU A 176 -0.03 -21.75 6.98
C LEU A 176 -0.92 -22.99 7.04
N ASP A 177 -0.33 -24.20 6.97
CA ASP A 177 -1.05 -25.49 7.04
C ASP A 177 -2.20 -25.58 6.02
N GLY A 178 -1.95 -25.08 4.80
CA GLY A 178 -2.95 -25.02 3.72
C GLY A 178 -3.98 -23.89 3.82
N THR A 179 -3.90 -23.05 4.86
CA THR A 179 -4.76 -21.88 5.02
C THR A 179 -4.36 -20.78 4.04
N ILE A 180 -5.20 -20.52 3.04
CA ILE A 180 -5.03 -19.40 2.12
C ILE A 180 -6.37 -18.71 1.90
N LEU A 181 -6.42 -17.41 2.18
CA LEU A 181 -7.61 -16.59 2.01
C LEU A 181 -7.62 -15.94 0.61
N SER A 182 -8.82 -15.62 0.12
CA SER A 182 -9.02 -15.19 -1.27
C SER A 182 -8.85 -13.67 -1.49
N SER A 183 -8.74 -12.88 -0.42
CA SER A 183 -8.56 -11.42 -0.55
C SER A 183 -7.91 -10.80 0.68
N SER A 184 -7.30 -9.63 0.50
CA SER A 184 -6.77 -8.82 1.61
C SER A 184 -7.84 -8.54 2.68
N SER A 185 -9.10 -8.37 2.25
CA SER A 185 -10.24 -8.11 3.14
C SER A 185 -10.60 -9.27 4.07
N GLN A 186 -10.45 -10.50 3.58
CA GLN A 186 -10.69 -11.67 4.41
C GLN A 186 -9.61 -11.82 5.49
N ILE A 187 -8.36 -11.46 5.18
CA ILE A 187 -7.24 -11.57 6.12
C ILE A 187 -7.50 -10.75 7.38
N TYR A 188 -7.70 -9.43 7.25
CA TYR A 188 -7.84 -8.57 8.42
C TYR A 188 -9.17 -8.79 9.16
N LYS A 189 -10.26 -9.15 8.46
CA LYS A 189 -11.54 -9.47 9.10
C LYS A 189 -11.49 -10.77 9.90
N ALA A 190 -11.03 -11.86 9.30
CA ALA A 190 -10.94 -13.15 9.99
C ALA A 190 -9.97 -13.11 11.18
N THR A 191 -8.91 -12.29 11.09
CA THR A 191 -8.01 -12.01 12.22
C THR A 191 -8.73 -11.21 13.32
N ALA A 192 -9.46 -10.15 12.98
CA ALA A 192 -10.25 -9.37 13.93
C ALA A 192 -11.32 -10.20 14.66
N ASP A 193 -12.00 -11.07 13.91
CA ASP A 193 -13.05 -11.98 14.40
C ASP A 193 -12.49 -13.14 15.24
N GLY A 194 -11.16 -13.29 15.30
CA GLY A 194 -10.48 -14.28 16.14
C GLY A 194 -10.44 -15.69 15.55
N GLU A 195 -10.65 -15.82 14.24
CA GLU A 195 -10.44 -17.08 13.52
C GLU A 195 -8.94 -17.43 13.43
N TYR A 196 -8.10 -16.41 13.30
CA TYR A 196 -6.64 -16.51 13.19
C TYR A 196 -5.93 -15.67 14.25
N ALA A 197 -4.73 -16.10 14.64
CA ALA A 197 -3.90 -15.43 15.63
C ALA A 197 -3.15 -14.23 15.04
N VAL A 198 -2.66 -14.37 13.80
CA VAL A 198 -1.93 -13.32 13.08
C VAL A 198 -2.50 -13.18 11.67
N GLY A 199 -2.74 -11.95 11.22
CA GLY A 199 -3.03 -11.62 9.84
C GLY A 199 -1.85 -10.90 9.19
N VAL A 200 -1.42 -11.38 8.03
CA VAL A 200 -0.34 -10.77 7.22
C VAL A 200 -0.99 -9.85 6.18
N THR A 201 -1.06 -8.54 6.45
CA THR A 201 -1.98 -7.61 5.77
C THR A 201 -1.39 -6.23 5.52
N TYR A 202 -2.21 -5.26 5.10
CA TYR A 202 -1.80 -3.85 4.95
C TYR A 202 -2.02 -3.06 6.25
N GLU A 203 -1.21 -2.02 6.46
CA GLU A 203 -1.32 -1.11 7.60
C GLU A 203 -2.69 -0.41 7.64
N ASN A 204 -3.13 0.12 6.50
CA ASN A 204 -4.36 0.91 6.40
C ASN A 204 -5.61 0.18 6.99
N PRO A 205 -5.99 -1.03 6.53
CA PRO A 205 -7.13 -1.73 7.11
C PRO A 205 -6.91 -2.13 8.58
N ALA A 206 -5.68 -2.47 8.99
CA ALA A 206 -5.37 -2.78 10.39
C ALA A 206 -5.58 -1.55 11.31
N VAL A 207 -5.10 -0.38 10.88
CA VAL A 207 -5.29 0.89 11.59
C VAL A 207 -6.77 1.27 11.64
N THR A 208 -7.50 1.09 10.52
CA THR A 208 -8.93 1.38 10.46
C THR A 208 -9.69 0.56 11.51
N LEU A 209 -9.41 -0.73 11.64
CA LEU A 209 -10.03 -1.57 12.69
C LEU A 209 -9.74 -1.06 14.11
N LEU A 210 -8.53 -0.58 14.37
CA LEU A 210 -8.15 -0.01 15.67
C LEU A 210 -8.90 1.31 15.94
N GLN A 211 -9.00 2.17 14.93
CA GLN A 211 -9.75 3.43 14.99
C GLN A 211 -11.26 3.21 15.21
N ASP A 212 -11.79 2.13 14.65
CA ASP A 212 -13.18 1.68 14.85
C ASP A 212 -13.41 1.04 16.23
N GLY A 213 -12.38 0.95 17.07
CA GLY A 213 -12.49 0.55 18.48
C GLY A 213 -12.12 -0.91 18.75
N ALA A 214 -11.44 -1.61 17.83
CA ALA A 214 -10.98 -2.97 18.09
C ALA A 214 -9.93 -3.01 19.21
N THR A 215 -10.31 -3.49 20.40
CA THR A 215 -9.40 -3.56 21.56
C THR A 215 -8.62 -4.87 21.65
N ASN A 216 -9.02 -5.89 20.89
CA ASN A 216 -8.38 -7.22 20.86
C ASN A 216 -7.23 -7.30 19.85
N LEU A 217 -6.99 -6.25 19.06
CA LEU A 217 -5.97 -6.23 18.03
C LEU A 217 -4.69 -5.50 18.48
N LYS A 218 -3.58 -5.85 17.85
CA LYS A 218 -2.30 -5.15 17.92
C LYS A 218 -1.66 -5.15 16.54
N LEU A 219 -1.24 -3.98 16.07
CA LEU A 219 -0.44 -3.85 14.85
C LEU A 219 1.04 -4.00 15.18
N VAL A 220 1.74 -4.88 14.47
CA VAL A 220 3.18 -5.11 14.60
C VAL A 220 3.86 -4.80 13.27
N TYR A 221 4.90 -3.97 13.32
CA TYR A 221 5.81 -3.74 12.21
C TYR A 221 7.03 -4.64 12.40
N PRO A 222 7.44 -5.42 11.39
CA PRO A 222 8.52 -6.38 11.53
C PRO A 222 9.88 -5.72 11.81
N ASP A 223 10.57 -6.16 12.86
CA ASP A 223 11.92 -5.73 13.23
C ASP A 223 12.96 -5.97 12.11
N GLU A 224 12.71 -6.92 11.21
CA GLU A 224 13.59 -7.19 10.08
C GLU A 224 13.55 -6.07 9.04
N GLY A 225 12.41 -5.41 8.89
CA GLY A 225 12.21 -4.25 8.02
C GLY A 225 10.80 -4.22 7.41
N ALA A 226 10.20 -3.05 7.37
CA ALA A 226 8.85 -2.80 6.85
C ALA A 226 8.89 -1.89 5.61
N VAL A 227 8.10 -2.22 4.59
CA VAL A 227 8.01 -1.48 3.33
C VAL A 227 6.72 -0.66 3.29
N TRP A 228 6.81 0.49 2.61
CA TRP A 228 5.64 1.28 2.21
C TRP A 228 5.65 1.48 0.70
N LEU A 229 4.54 1.13 0.07
CA LEU A 229 4.34 1.25 -1.36
C LEU A 229 3.67 2.60 -1.67
N PRO A 230 4.18 3.36 -2.66
CA PRO A 230 3.61 4.65 -2.96
C PRO A 230 2.31 4.55 -3.77
N GLY A 231 1.32 5.33 -3.37
CA GLY A 231 0.17 5.66 -4.20
C GLY A 231 0.49 6.85 -5.10
N ALA A 232 0.19 6.74 -6.39
CA ALA A 232 0.57 7.74 -7.39
C ALA A 232 -0.63 8.41 -8.10
N ALA A 233 -0.43 9.66 -8.50
CA ALA A 233 -1.32 10.42 -9.38
C ALA A 233 -0.58 10.85 -10.65
N ALA A 234 -1.28 10.94 -11.78
CA ALA A 234 -0.72 11.43 -13.04
C ALA A 234 -1.71 12.34 -13.75
N ILE A 235 -1.18 13.32 -14.49
CA ILE A 235 -1.96 14.18 -15.37
C ILE A 235 -2.19 13.44 -16.68
N VAL A 236 -3.43 13.44 -17.18
CA VAL A 236 -3.76 12.85 -18.48
C VAL A 236 -3.19 13.73 -19.59
N LYS A 237 -2.52 13.12 -20.57
CA LYS A 237 -1.98 13.85 -21.72
C LYS A 237 -3.10 14.58 -22.45
N ASN A 238 -2.85 15.82 -22.87
CA ASN A 238 -3.85 16.70 -23.49
C ASN A 238 -5.09 16.95 -22.59
N ALA A 239 -4.94 16.90 -21.26
CA ALA A 239 -6.02 17.21 -20.31
C ALA A 239 -6.73 18.53 -20.65
N PRO A 240 -8.08 18.58 -20.67
CA PRO A 240 -8.84 19.76 -21.06
C PRO A 240 -8.63 20.96 -20.12
N HIS A 241 -8.22 20.73 -18.88
CA HIS A 241 -7.92 21.75 -17.88
C HIS A 241 -6.49 21.61 -17.31
N MET A 242 -5.49 21.51 -18.19
CA MET A 242 -4.07 21.28 -17.87
C MET A 242 -3.55 22.10 -16.67
N GLU A 243 -3.79 23.41 -16.64
CA GLU A 243 -3.28 24.28 -15.56
C GLU A 243 -3.96 24.01 -14.20
N ASN A 244 -5.23 23.58 -14.21
CA ASN A 244 -5.91 23.15 -12.99
C ASN A 244 -5.39 21.77 -12.53
N ALA A 245 -5.01 20.90 -13.47
CA ALA A 245 -4.45 19.60 -13.16
C ALA A 245 -3.11 19.72 -12.43
N LYS A 246 -2.22 20.58 -12.94
CA LYS A 246 -0.94 20.92 -12.29
C LYS A 246 -1.14 21.45 -10.87
N LYS A 247 -2.07 22.40 -10.68
CA LYS A 247 -2.43 22.93 -9.35
C LYS A 247 -2.92 21.86 -8.38
N PHE A 248 -3.67 20.87 -8.86
CA PHE A 248 -4.11 19.77 -8.00
C PHE A 248 -2.94 18.87 -7.61
N ILE A 249 -2.06 18.51 -8.55
CA ILE A 249 -0.84 17.76 -8.24
C ILE A 249 0.03 18.51 -7.23
N ASP A 250 0.26 19.81 -7.45
CA ASP A 250 0.98 20.67 -6.51
C ASP A 250 0.34 20.67 -5.12
N PHE A 251 -0.98 20.85 -5.04
CA PHE A 251 -1.71 20.84 -3.78
C PHE A 251 -1.62 19.47 -3.08
N LEU A 252 -1.79 18.39 -3.82
CA LEU A 252 -1.84 17.02 -3.29
C LEU A 252 -0.56 16.65 -2.51
N ILE A 253 0.60 17.11 -2.99
CA ILE A 253 1.89 16.91 -2.30
C ILE A 253 2.44 18.16 -1.60
N SER A 254 1.66 19.22 -1.49
CA SER A 254 1.98 20.36 -0.63
C SER A 254 1.91 19.97 0.85
N ASP A 255 2.50 20.78 1.73
CA ASP A 255 2.37 20.57 3.18
C ASP A 255 0.90 20.57 3.64
N GLU A 256 0.02 21.33 3.00
CA GLU A 256 -1.41 21.35 3.31
C GLU A 256 -2.09 20.04 2.90
N GLY A 257 -1.88 19.60 1.66
CA GLY A 257 -2.41 18.32 1.17
C GLY A 257 -1.89 17.13 1.98
N GLN A 258 -0.60 17.12 2.30
CA GLN A 258 0.03 16.05 3.06
C GLN A 258 -0.41 16.01 4.54
N LYS A 259 -0.74 17.16 5.14
CA LYS A 259 -1.39 17.18 6.47
C LYS A 259 -2.77 16.54 6.44
N ILE A 260 -3.51 16.71 5.34
CA ILE A 260 -4.82 16.05 5.18
C ILE A 260 -4.65 14.55 4.97
N VAL A 261 -3.65 14.11 4.19
CA VAL A 261 -3.31 12.68 4.08
C VAL A 261 -2.94 12.11 5.46
N ALA A 262 -2.25 12.87 6.30
CA ALA A 262 -1.93 12.46 7.67
C ALA A 262 -3.16 12.33 8.60
N GLU A 263 -4.35 12.77 8.19
CA GLU A 263 -5.61 12.56 8.90
C GLU A 263 -6.36 11.29 8.45
N THR A 264 -5.83 10.54 7.48
CA THR A 264 -6.39 9.26 7.04
C THR A 264 -5.62 8.09 7.67
N SER A 265 -6.03 6.88 7.37
CA SER A 265 -5.34 5.64 7.71
C SER A 265 -4.13 5.31 6.81
N THR A 266 -3.79 6.18 5.84
CA THR A 266 -2.58 6.08 5.03
C THR A 266 -1.54 7.11 5.46
N ARG A 267 -0.30 6.98 4.99
CA ARG A 267 0.77 7.91 5.39
C ARG A 267 1.01 8.97 4.32
N PRO A 268 1.33 10.22 4.73
CA PRO A 268 1.85 11.20 3.78
C PRO A 268 3.16 10.71 3.17
N VAL A 269 3.37 10.98 1.89
CA VAL A 269 4.65 10.76 1.22
C VAL A 269 5.74 11.71 1.74
N ASN A 270 5.34 12.91 2.19
CA ASN A 270 6.22 13.78 2.96
C ASN A 270 6.37 13.21 4.38
N THR A 271 7.34 12.31 4.55
CA THR A 271 7.57 11.58 5.80
C THR A 271 7.96 12.45 7.00
N ALA A 272 8.25 13.74 6.80
CA ALA A 272 8.43 14.69 7.90
C ALA A 272 7.10 15.06 8.59
N ILE A 273 5.96 14.85 7.90
CA ILE A 273 4.62 15.03 8.47
C ILE A 273 4.20 13.71 9.11
N LYS A 274 3.99 13.74 10.43
CA LYS A 274 3.52 12.57 11.18
C LYS A 274 2.02 12.36 10.96
N ASN A 275 1.60 11.11 10.81
CA ASN A 275 0.18 10.75 10.82
C ASN A 275 -0.43 11.13 12.19
N THR A 276 -1.69 11.55 12.19
CA THR A 276 -2.40 12.03 13.38
C THR A 276 -3.00 10.90 14.22
N SER A 277 -3.12 9.70 13.65
CA SER A 277 -3.59 8.50 14.33
C SER A 277 -2.54 7.99 15.33
N GLU A 278 -2.92 7.78 16.58
CA GLU A 278 -2.05 7.16 17.59
C GLU A 278 -1.72 5.69 17.28
N PHE A 279 -2.50 5.06 16.40
CA PHE A 279 -2.29 3.67 15.96
C PHE A 279 -1.26 3.55 14.83
N ILE A 280 -0.80 4.66 14.26
CA ILE A 280 0.22 4.68 13.21
C ILE A 280 1.54 5.12 13.83
N LYS A 281 2.48 4.18 13.94
CA LYS A 281 3.79 4.46 14.54
C LYS A 281 4.61 5.40 13.63
N PRO A 282 5.26 6.45 14.14
CA PRO A 282 6.11 7.32 13.32
C PRO A 282 7.21 6.57 12.55
N PHE A 283 7.55 7.05 11.34
CA PHE A 283 8.57 6.42 10.48
C PHE A 283 9.94 6.30 11.14
N ASP A 284 10.34 7.30 11.95
CA ASP A 284 11.61 7.32 12.70
C ASP A 284 11.68 6.28 13.82
N GLU A 285 10.57 5.63 14.14
CA GLU A 285 10.50 4.55 15.12
C GLU A 285 10.32 3.17 14.47
N ILE A 286 10.33 3.08 13.14
CA ILE A 286 10.21 1.83 12.39
C ILE A 286 11.49 1.62 11.58
N LYS A 287 11.93 0.37 11.49
CA LYS A 287 12.97 -0.01 10.54
C LYS A 287 12.37 -0.06 9.13
N VAL A 288 12.45 1.05 8.40
CA VAL A 288 11.95 1.12 7.02
C VAL A 288 12.92 0.40 6.08
N ALA A 289 12.36 -0.43 5.22
CA ALA A 289 13.03 -1.02 4.07
C ALA A 289 12.43 -0.44 2.77
N TYR A 290 13.25 -0.35 1.73
CA TYR A 290 12.86 0.23 0.45
C TYR A 290 13.00 -0.82 -0.64
N GLU A 291 11.88 -1.15 -1.29
CA GLU A 291 11.88 -2.05 -2.44
C GLU A 291 12.42 -1.35 -3.70
N ASP A 292 13.07 -2.13 -4.55
CA ASP A 292 13.30 -1.76 -5.94
C ASP A 292 12.03 -2.08 -6.72
N ILE A 293 11.11 -1.11 -6.77
CA ILE A 293 9.77 -1.28 -7.38
C ILE A 293 9.86 -1.79 -8.83
N PRO A 294 10.73 -1.25 -9.71
CA PRO A 294 10.96 -1.83 -11.04
C PRO A 294 11.38 -3.30 -11.01
N TYR A 295 12.35 -3.66 -10.17
CA TYR A 295 12.83 -5.04 -10.04
C TYR A 295 11.73 -5.98 -9.55
N CYS A 296 10.98 -5.59 -8.52
CA CYS A 296 9.82 -6.33 -8.01
C CYS A 296 8.75 -6.53 -9.09
N ALA A 297 8.50 -5.51 -9.92
CA ALA A 297 7.52 -5.59 -11.01
C ALA A 297 7.95 -6.58 -12.11
N GLU A 298 9.24 -6.59 -12.47
CA GLU A 298 9.81 -7.52 -13.46
C GLU A 298 9.73 -8.98 -13.01
N HIS A 299 10.04 -9.24 -11.73
CA HIS A 299 10.10 -10.61 -11.17
C HIS A 299 8.77 -11.11 -10.59
N ARG A 300 7.75 -10.25 -10.47
CA ARG A 300 6.47 -10.57 -9.82
C ARG A 300 5.87 -11.90 -10.28
N LYS A 301 5.83 -12.14 -11.60
CA LYS A 301 5.22 -13.36 -12.15
C LYS A 301 6.00 -14.62 -11.75
N GLU A 302 7.33 -14.56 -11.83
CA GLU A 302 8.20 -15.66 -11.41
C GLU A 302 8.00 -15.98 -9.92
N TRP A 303 7.95 -14.95 -9.07
CA TRP A 303 7.78 -15.12 -7.63
C TRP A 303 6.39 -15.68 -7.28
N GLN A 304 5.34 -15.26 -7.98
CA GLN A 304 4.00 -15.80 -7.85
C GLN A 304 3.94 -17.29 -8.25
N GLU A 305 4.59 -17.68 -9.35
CA GLU A 305 4.70 -19.07 -9.77
C GLU A 305 5.49 -19.90 -8.74
N ARG A 306 6.60 -19.38 -8.22
CA ARG A 306 7.40 -20.04 -7.19
C ARG A 306 6.62 -20.22 -5.88
N TRP A 307 5.89 -19.20 -5.42
CA TRP A 307 4.98 -19.31 -4.28
C TRP A 307 3.95 -20.44 -4.50
N THR A 308 3.29 -20.45 -5.66
CA THR A 308 2.27 -21.45 -5.99
C THR A 308 2.85 -22.88 -5.96
N ASN A 309 4.07 -23.04 -6.48
CA ASN A 309 4.78 -24.32 -6.44
C ASN A 309 5.20 -24.73 -5.02
N ILE A 310 5.46 -23.79 -4.11
CA ILE A 310 5.73 -24.11 -2.69
C ILE A 310 4.44 -24.53 -1.98
N LEU A 311 3.36 -23.78 -2.20
CA LEU A 311 2.06 -24.02 -1.57
C LEU A 311 1.41 -25.36 -1.95
N THR A 312 1.70 -25.87 -3.15
CA THR A 312 1.08 -27.09 -3.70
C THR A 312 1.89 -28.37 -3.50
N LYS A 313 3.07 -28.28 -2.87
CA LYS A 313 3.90 -29.45 -2.49
C LYS A 313 3.35 -30.14 -1.25
#